data_AF-A0A1M7MLI5-F1
#
_entry.id   AF-A0A1M7MLI5-F1
#
_cell.length_a   1.000
_cell.length_b   1.000
_cell.length_c   1.000
_cell.angle_alpha   90.00
_cell.angle_beta   90.00
_cell.angle_gamma   90.00
#
_symmetry.space_group_name_H-M   'P 1'
#
loop_
_entity.id
_entity.type
_entity.pdbx_description
1 polymer ?
#
loop_
_entity_poly.entity_id
_entity_poly.type
_entity_poly.pdbx_seq_one_letter_code
_entity_poly.pdbx_strand_id
1 'polypeptide(L)' 'MATTQKSHTELNPIQVSLLRLSNRPMSEEETLALKKVMVDHYSGLLDEELTKVIAEKRYTQKDFDEMLNGDD' A
#
# COMPACT_ATOMS: atom_id res chain seq x y z
N MET A 1 -4.81 18.11 -15.20
CA MET A 1 -3.48 17.65 -15.64
C MET A 1 -3.43 16.15 -15.43
N ALA A 2 -3.26 15.36 -16.49
CA ALA A 2 -3.23 13.90 -16.40
C ALA A 2 -1.86 13.46 -15.90
N THR A 3 -1.79 12.91 -14.69
CA THR A 3 -0.59 12.26 -14.17
C THR A 3 -0.38 10.98 -14.99
N THR A 4 0.53 11.01 -15.95
CA THR A 4 0.95 9.82 -16.68
C THR A 4 1.67 8.88 -15.71
N GLN A 5 0.92 7.95 -15.14
CA GLN A 5 1.46 6.86 -14.34
C GLN A 5 2.23 5.95 -15.31
N LYS A 6 3.57 5.99 -15.26
CA LYS A 6 4.41 5.09 -16.06
C LYS A 6 3.98 3.66 -15.76
N SER A 7 3.34 3.01 -16.72
CA SER A 7 2.99 1.59 -16.65
C SER A 7 4.29 0.79 -16.56
N HIS A 8 4.60 0.28 -15.37
CA HIS A 8 5.74 -0.60 -15.17
C HIS A 8 5.37 -1.95 -15.79
N THR A 9 5.91 -2.25 -16.97
CA THR A 9 5.61 -3.48 -17.72
C THR A 9 6.43 -4.68 -17.24
N GLU A 10 7.50 -4.44 -16.49
CA GLU A 10 8.42 -5.49 -16.04
C GLU A 10 8.31 -5.74 -14.54
N LEU A 11 8.40 -7.01 -14.17
CA LEU A 11 8.43 -7.43 -12.77
C LEU A 11 9.78 -7.09 -12.15
N ASN A 12 9.76 -6.55 -10.94
CA ASN A 12 10.98 -6.30 -10.19
C ASN A 12 11.61 -7.62 -9.66
N PRO A 13 12.88 -7.60 -9.22
CA PRO A 13 13.58 -8.82 -8.79
C PRO A 13 12.90 -9.58 -7.64
N ILE A 14 12.21 -8.89 -6.74
CA ILE A 14 11.48 -9.52 -5.63
C ILE A 14 10.22 -10.20 -6.15
N GLN A 15 9.47 -9.56 -7.05
CA GLN A 15 8.29 -10.15 -7.70
C GLN A 15 8.66 -11.42 -8.47
N VAL A 16 9.79 -11.42 -9.20
CA VAL A 16 10.31 -12.61 -9.88
C VAL A 16 10.68 -13.72 -8.87
N SER A 17 11.30 -13.35 -7.75
CA SER A 17 11.67 -14.30 -6.70
C SER A 17 10.43 -14.92 -6.03
N LEU A 18 9.39 -14.12 -5.77
CA LEU A 18 8.11 -14.60 -5.25
C LEU A 18 7.45 -15.58 -6.21
N LEU A 19 7.42 -15.28 -7.52
CA LEU A 19 6.88 -16.19 -8.53
C LEU A 19 7.64 -17.53 -8.56
N ARG A 20 8.96 -17.50 -8.42
CA ARG A 20 9.79 -18.72 -8.36
C ARG A 20 9.52 -19.52 -7.09
N LEU A 21 9.36 -18.85 -5.94
CA LEU A 21 9.03 -19.49 -4.67
C LEU A 21 7.63 -20.10 -4.66
N SER A 22 6.67 -19.45 -5.32
CA SER A 22 5.30 -19.94 -5.49
C SER A 22 5.15 -20.97 -6.62
N ASN A 23 6.21 -21.29 -7.36
CA ASN A 23 6.20 -22.31 -8.40
C ASN A 23 6.15 -23.75 -7.85
N ARG A 24 5.91 -23.90 -6.54
CA ARG A 24 5.63 -25.16 -5.86
C ARG A 24 4.26 -25.04 -5.18
N PRO A 25 3.54 -26.15 -4.97
CA PRO A 25 2.31 -26.13 -4.19
C PRO A 25 2.60 -25.52 -2.81
N MET A 26 1.82 -24.52 -2.42
CA MET A 26 1.77 -24.00 -1.06
C MET A 26 0.48 -24.49 -0.42
N SER A 27 0.54 -24.85 0.85
CA SER A 27 -0.66 -25.07 1.65
C SER A 27 -1.45 -23.76 1.82
N GLU A 28 -2.72 -23.87 2.19
CA GLU A 28 -3.55 -22.69 2.52
C GLU A 28 -2.96 -21.89 3.69
N GLU A 29 -2.36 -22.57 4.67
CA GLU A 29 -1.72 -21.96 5.83
C GLU A 29 -0.49 -21.13 5.43
N GLU A 30 0.39 -21.68 4.59
CA GLU A 30 1.56 -20.96 4.06
C GLU A 30 1.13 -19.77 3.21
N THR A 31 0.07 -19.93 2.41
CA THR A 31 -0.50 -18.86 1.59
C THR A 31 -1.05 -17.73 2.46
N LEU A 32 -1.76 -18.07 3.54
CA LEU A 32 -2.32 -17.08 4.47
C LEU A 32 -1.22 -16.33 5.22
N ALA A 33 -0.18 -17.04 5.67
CA ALA A 33 0.97 -16.43 6.34
C ALA A 33 1.68 -15.42 5.44
N LEU A 34 1.91 -15.76 4.16
CA LEU A 34 2.56 -14.86 3.22
C LEU A 34 1.70 -13.63 2.91
N LYS A 35 0.39 -13.81 2.73
CA LYS A 35 -0.56 -12.69 2.56
C LYS A 35 -0.50 -11.72 3.73
N LYS A 36 -0.48 -12.24 4.96
CA LYS A 36 -0.42 -11.41 6.17
C LYS A 36 0.84 -10.55 6.19
N VAL A 37 2.01 -11.14 5.92
CA VAL A 37 3.29 -10.40 5.87
C VAL A 37 3.25 -9.28 4.82
N MET A 38 2.69 -9.56 3.64
CA MET A 38 2.55 -8.55 2.59
C MET A 38 1.62 -7.41 3.01
N VAL A 39 0.45 -7.74 3.56
CA VAL A 39 -0.52 -6.74 4.04
C VAL A 39 0.09 -5.88 5.14
N ASP A 40 0.70 -6.50 6.15
CA ASP A 40 1.31 -5.78 7.28
C ASP A 40 2.38 -4.78 6.79
N HIS A 41 3.22 -5.17 5.82
CA HIS A 41 4.23 -4.29 5.25
C HIS A 41 3.62 -3.10 4.49
N TYR A 42 2.66 -3.36 3.61
CA TYR A 42 2.05 -2.28 2.81
C TYR A 42 1.16 -1.36 3.64
N SER A 43 0.50 -1.87 4.69
CA SER A 43 -0.20 -1.05 5.67
C SER A 43 0.75 -0.11 6.41
N GLY A 44 1.93 -0.59 6.83
CA GLY A 44 2.95 0.27 7.46
C GLY A 44 3.45 1.38 6.53
N LEU A 45 3.71 1.07 5.26
CA LEU A 45 4.11 2.09 4.27
C LEU A 45 3.02 3.15 4.06
N LEU A 46 1.74 2.73 4.06
CA LEU A 46 0.62 3.65 3.92
C LEU A 46 0.51 4.59 5.13
N ASP A 47 0.67 4.07 6.35
CA ASP A 47 0.63 4.89 7.57
C ASP A 47 1.78 5.90 7.62
N GLU A 48 2.98 5.50 7.18
CA GLU A 48 4.13 6.39 7.07
C GLU A 48 3.90 7.51 6.04
N GLU A 49 3.36 7.16 4.87
CA GLU A 49 3.06 8.14 3.82
C GLU A 49 1.94 9.10 4.25
N LEU A 50 0.90 8.59 4.91
CA LEU A 50 -0.18 9.41 5.48
C LEU A 50 0.36 10.38 6.53
N THR A 51 1.21 9.89 7.45
CA THR A 51 1.86 10.72 8.48
C THR A 51 2.69 11.83 7.85
N LYS A 52 3.44 11.52 6.80
CA LYS A 52 4.23 12.49 6.04
C LYS A 52 3.36 13.54 5.37
N VAL A 53 2.27 13.14 4.71
CA VAL A 53 1.34 14.06 4.04
C VAL A 53 0.64 14.98 5.05
N ILE A 54 0.24 14.47 6.21
CA ILE A 54 -0.34 15.28 7.30
C ILE A 54 0.67 16.33 7.79
N ALA A 55 1.93 15.92 8.01
CA ALA A 55 2.99 16.82 8.44
C ALA A 55 3.34 17.89 7.40
N GLU A 56 3.38 17.53 6.11
CA GLU A 56 3.69 18.44 5.00
C GLU A 56 2.55 19.42 4.69
N LYS A 57 1.29 18.96 4.80
CA LYS A 57 0.11 19.79 4.49
C LYS A 57 -0.45 20.54 5.70
N ARG A 58 0.09 20.30 6.90
CA ARG A 58 -0.38 20.88 8.18
C ARG A 58 -1.90 20.71 8.38
N TYR A 59 -2.47 19.62 7.88
CA TYR A 59 -3.87 19.35 8.11
C TYR A 59 -4.09 19.15 9.61
N THR A 60 -4.93 20.00 10.16
CA THR A 60 -5.39 19.93 11.54
C THR A 60 -6.57 18.98 11.62
N GLN A 61 -6.86 18.47 12.81
CA GLN A 61 -8.04 17.63 13.03
C GLN A 61 -9.34 18.32 12.61
N LYS A 62 -9.36 19.66 12.69
CA LYS A 62 -10.46 20.50 12.21
C LYS A 62 -10.62 20.47 10.68
N ASP A 63 -9.53 20.38 9.92
CA ASP A 63 -9.57 20.29 8.45
C ASP A 63 -10.12 18.92 8.00
N PHE A 64 -9.82 17.86 8.76
CA PHE A 64 -10.42 16.54 8.55
C PHE A 64 -11.91 16.54 8.87
N ASP A 65 -12.30 17.15 9.99
CA ASP A 65 -13.71 17.27 10.38
C ASP A 65 -14.51 18.11 9.37
N GLU A 66 -13.95 19.19 8.81
CA GLU A 66 -14.59 19.97 7.74
C GLU A 66 -14.71 19.19 6.41
N MET A 67 -13.74 18.31 6.09
CA MET A 67 -13.81 17.49 4.87
C MET A 67 -14.80 16.33 5.00
N LEU A 68 -14.94 15.74 6.20
CA LEU A 68 -15.84 14.63 6.49
C LEU A 68 -17.29 15.07 6.71
N ASN A 69 -17.49 16.29 7.22
CA ASN A 69 -18.81 16.86 7.51
C ASN A 69 -19.23 17.94 6.50
N GLY A 70 -18.45 18.15 5.43
CA GLY A 70 -18.65 19.22 4.45
C GLY A 70 -19.59 18.88 3.28
N ASP A 71 -20.12 17.66 3.22
CA ASP A 71 -21.19 17.30 2.30
C ASP A 71 -22.55 17.44 3.02
N ASP A 72 -23.14 18.64 2.97
CA ASP A 72 -24.56 18.92 3.20
C ASP A 72 -25.08 19.87 2.11
#